data_AF-A0A814JBD5-F1
#
_entry.id   AF-A0A814JBD5-F1
#
_cell.length_a   1.000
_cell.length_b   1.000
_cell.length_c   1.000
_cell.angle_alpha   90.00
_cell.angle_beta   90.00
_cell.angle_gamma   90.00
#
_symmetry.space_group_name_H-M   'P 1'
#
loop_
_entity.id
_entity.type
_entity.pdbx_description
1 polymer ?
#
loop_
_entity_poly.entity_id
_entity_poly.type
_entity_poly.pdbx_seq_one_letter_code
_entity_poly.pdbx_strand_id
1 'polypeptide(L)'
;MAGIAKSFNGHIIKRSNKEVDLNEEKYKRKIFGLYFSSHWCPPRRVFTPLLSESYTEYHRGKRFKIIFISSDSDEKSFNDYYKNMPWLASDLKERRKKKFYQRNLMSMKFQN
;
A
#
# COMPACT_ATOMS: atom_id res chain seq x y z
N MET A 1 12.57 4.94 12.30
CA MET A 1 11.80 4.55 11.09
C MET A 1 11.57 3.05 10.95
N ALA A 2 12.18 2.21 11.81
CA ALA A 2 12.08 0.75 11.75
C ALA A 2 10.65 0.18 11.87
N GLY A 3 9.73 0.87 12.54
CA GLY A 3 8.37 0.35 12.78
C GLY A 3 7.57 0.12 11.50
N ILE A 4 7.32 1.18 10.73
CA ILE A 4 6.47 1.11 9.52
C ILE A 4 7.09 0.22 8.43
N ALA A 5 8.42 0.32 8.23
CA ALA A 5 9.12 -0.50 7.23
C ALA A 5 9.03 -2.00 7.58
N LYS A 6 9.13 -2.34 8.87
CA LYS A 6 8.96 -3.71 9.36
C LYS A 6 7.54 -4.22 9.21
N SER A 7 6.51 -3.37 9.37
CA SER A 7 5.10 -3.76 9.19
C SER A 7 4.78 -4.25 7.78
N PHE A 8 5.52 -3.78 6.77
CA PHE A 8 5.36 -4.18 5.38
C PHE A 8 6.48 -5.09 4.88
N ASN A 9 7.35 -5.59 5.78
CA ASN A 9 8.52 -6.40 5.41
C ASN A 9 9.42 -5.74 4.34
N GLY A 10 9.43 -4.41 4.24
CA GLY A 10 10.16 -3.68 3.20
C GLY A 10 9.49 -3.63 1.82
N HIS A 11 8.35 -4.29 1.61
CA HIS A 11 7.70 -4.37 0.30
C HIS A 11 6.73 -3.21 0.07
N ILE A 12 7.32 -2.02 -0.05
CA ILE A 12 6.62 -0.81 -0.46
C ILE A 12 7.05 -0.44 -1.87
N ILE A 13 6.09 -0.10 -2.72
CA ILE A 13 6.33 0.25 -4.12
C ILE A 13 5.86 1.67 -4.43
N LYS A 14 6.58 2.33 -5.33
CA LYS A 14 6.06 3.52 -6.03
C LYS A 14 5.22 3.10 -7.23
N ARG A 15 4.49 4.05 -7.83
CA ARG A 15 3.66 3.84 -9.02
C ARG A 15 4.32 3.05 -10.16
N SER A 16 5.64 3.17 -10.32
CA SER A 16 6.39 2.41 -11.35
C SER A 16 6.59 0.93 -11.01
N ASN A 17 5.89 0.38 -10.02
CA ASN A 17 6.09 -0.96 -9.46
C ASN A 17 7.55 -1.27 -9.05
N LYS A 18 8.31 -0.21 -8.70
CA LYS A 18 9.65 -0.36 -8.15
C LYS A 18 9.57 -0.28 -6.64
N GLU A 19 10.25 -1.19 -5.97
CA GLU A 19 10.39 -1.15 -4.51
C GLU A 19 11.10 0.13 -4.07
N VAL A 20 10.77 0.57 -2.86
CA VAL A 20 11.38 1.73 -2.21
C VAL A 20 11.83 1.35 -0.81
N ASP A 21 13.03 1.78 -0.45
CA ASP A 21 13.52 1.64 0.91
C ASP A 21 13.06 2.82 1.75
N LEU A 22 12.18 2.55 2.73
CA LEU A 22 11.69 3.57 3.66
C LEU A 22 12.78 4.08 4.63
N ASN A 23 13.98 3.48 4.63
CA ASN A 23 15.13 3.99 5.37
C ASN A 23 15.86 5.12 4.63
N GLU A 24 15.55 5.41 3.36
CA GLU A 24 16.12 6.56 2.66
C GLU A 24 15.75 7.90 3.35
N GLU A 25 16.67 8.88 3.32
CA GLU A 25 16.49 10.20 3.97
C GLU A 25 15.16 10.89 3.61
N LYS A 26 14.72 10.77 2.35
CA LYS A 26 13.45 11.36 1.88
C LYS A 26 12.21 10.82 2.61
N TYR A 27 12.31 9.65 3.24
CA TYR A 27 11.25 9.01 4.02
C TYR A 27 11.52 9.04 5.52
N LYS A 28 12.74 9.39 5.94
CA LYS A 28 13.03 9.60 7.36
C LYS A 28 12.21 10.76 7.92
N ARG A 29 11.85 10.60 9.20
CA ARG A 29 11.06 11.55 9.98
C ARG A 29 9.69 11.93 9.35
N LYS A 30 9.16 11.16 8.39
CA LYS A 30 7.82 11.35 7.82
C LYS A 30 6.71 10.74 8.69
N ILE A 31 5.49 11.21 8.51
CA ILE A 31 4.26 10.64 9.06
C ILE A 31 3.59 9.87 7.92
N PHE A 32 3.21 8.62 8.17
CA PHE A 32 2.58 7.76 7.19
C PHE A 32 1.10 7.56 7.51
N GLY A 33 0.22 8.00 6.60
CA GLY A 33 -1.19 7.63 6.59
C GLY A 33 -1.39 6.32 5.84
N LEU A 34 -2.19 5.42 6.39
CA LEU A 34 -2.56 4.17 5.74
C LEU A 34 -3.91 4.36 5.05
N TYR A 35 -3.95 4.14 3.74
CA TYR A 35 -5.18 4.24 2.97
C TYR A 35 -5.63 2.86 2.50
N PHE A 36 -6.72 2.36 3.08
CA PHE A 36 -7.30 1.06 2.74
C PHE A 36 -8.45 1.23 1.73
N SER A 37 -8.32 0.60 0.56
CA SER A 37 -9.41 0.55 -0.44
C SER A 37 -9.18 -0.63 -1.40
N SER A 38 -10.17 -0.96 -2.22
CA SER A 38 -10.05 -1.89 -3.37
C SER A 38 -10.25 -1.15 -4.70
N HIS A 39 -10.46 -1.82 -5.84
CA HIS A 39 -10.95 -1.34 -7.15
C HIS A 39 -12.46 -1.51 -7.35
N TRP A 40 -13.14 -2.25 -6.47
CA TRP A 40 -14.57 -2.56 -6.57
C TRP A 40 -15.48 -1.79 -5.58
N CYS A 41 -14.95 -1.22 -4.48
CA CYS A 41 -15.71 -0.38 -3.53
C CYS A 41 -16.32 0.90 -4.18
N PRO A 42 -17.64 1.12 -4.22
CA PRO A 42 -18.27 2.27 -4.91
C PRO A 42 -17.78 3.69 -4.52
N PRO A 43 -17.63 4.05 -3.23
CA PRO A 43 -17.26 5.41 -2.82
C PRO A 43 -15.84 5.86 -3.25
N ARG A 44 -14.98 4.92 -3.67
CA ARG A 44 -13.67 5.19 -4.30
C ARG A 44 -13.70 6.33 -5.29
N ARG A 45 -14.72 6.33 -6.17
CA ARG A 45 -14.74 7.16 -7.37
C ARG A 45 -14.78 8.65 -7.01
N VAL A 46 -15.27 8.97 -5.83
CA VAL A 46 -15.33 10.34 -5.29
C VAL A 46 -14.18 10.58 -4.33
N PHE A 47 -13.96 9.67 -3.38
CA PHE A 47 -12.99 9.89 -2.30
C PHE A 47 -11.54 9.91 -2.79
N THR A 48 -11.14 8.99 -3.68
CA THR A 48 -9.74 8.89 -4.12
C THR A 48 -9.27 10.10 -4.92
N PRO A 49 -10.06 10.65 -5.87
CA PRO A 49 -9.71 11.91 -6.52
C PRO A 49 -9.56 13.07 -5.52
N LEU A 50 -10.50 13.25 -4.60
CA LEU A 50 -10.45 14.31 -3.58
C LEU A 50 -9.21 14.19 -2.68
N LEU A 51 -8.89 12.96 -2.25
CA LEU A 51 -7.70 12.68 -1.46
C LEU A 51 -6.42 12.92 -2.27
N SER A 52 -6.40 12.58 -3.55
CA SER A 52 -5.26 12.80 -4.45
C SER A 52 -4.99 14.28 -4.68
N GLU A 53 -6.05 15.07 -4.90
CA GLU A 53 -5.99 16.52 -5.05
C GLU A 53 -5.46 17.17 -3.77
N SER A 54 -6.12 16.91 -2.64
CA SER A 54 -5.71 17.39 -1.32
C SER A 54 -4.26 16.99 -1.03
N TYR A 55 -3.89 15.73 -1.25
CA TYR A 55 -2.53 15.27 -1.03
C TYR A 55 -1.54 16.08 -1.88
N THR A 56 -1.80 16.27 -3.18
CA THR A 56 -0.91 16.97 -4.11
C THR A 56 -0.74 18.45 -3.74
N GLU A 57 -1.81 19.12 -3.34
CA GLU A 57 -1.78 20.52 -2.89
C GLU A 57 -0.96 20.68 -1.60
N TYR A 58 -1.22 19.82 -0.61
CA TYR A 58 -0.56 19.89 0.70
C TYR A 58 0.82 19.20 0.74
N HIS A 59 1.23 18.50 -0.33
CA HIS A 59 2.50 17.77 -0.37
C HIS A 59 3.74 18.67 -0.46
N ARG A 60 3.57 19.95 -0.85
CA ARG A 60 4.65 20.89 -1.19
C ARG A 60 5.56 21.34 -0.02
N GLY A 61 5.62 20.59 1.07
CA GLY A 61 6.53 20.89 2.19
C GLY A 61 6.32 20.07 3.47
N LYS A 62 5.29 19.22 3.53
CA LYS A 62 4.91 18.55 4.78
C LYS A 62 5.55 17.17 4.95
N ARG A 63 5.69 16.76 6.21
CA ARG A 63 6.24 15.47 6.62
C ARG A 63 5.30 14.29 6.31
N PHE A 64 4.12 14.50 5.70
CA PHE A 64 3.11 13.47 5.50
C PHE A 64 3.27 12.70 4.17
N LYS A 65 3.05 11.38 4.23
CA LYS A 65 3.08 10.43 3.11
C LYS A 65 1.91 9.45 3.26
N ILE A 66 1.37 8.95 2.15
CA ILE A 66 0.35 7.89 2.17
C ILE A 66 0.96 6.57 1.70
N ILE A 67 0.56 5.47 2.34
CA ILE A 67 0.77 4.10 1.86
C ILE A 67 -0.60 3.50 1.56
N PHE A 68 -0.85 3.21 0.30
CA PHE A 68 -2.04 2.51 -0.16
C PHE A 68 -1.96 1.03 0.14
N ILE A 69 -3.00 0.50 0.78
CA ILE A 69 -3.16 -0.91 1.11
C ILE A 69 -4.37 -1.42 0.36
N SER A 70 -4.10 -2.13 -0.74
CA SER A 70 -5.16 -2.66 -1.59
C SER A 70 -5.80 -3.92 -1.00
N SER A 71 -7.13 -3.98 -1.09
CA SER A 71 -7.92 -5.18 -0.85
C SER A 71 -8.23 -5.98 -2.13
N ASP A 72 -7.71 -5.56 -3.29
CA ASP A 72 -7.91 -6.24 -4.57
C ASP A 72 -7.32 -7.65 -4.57
N SER A 73 -8.00 -8.56 -5.25
CA SER A 73 -7.63 -9.97 -5.34
C SER A 73 -6.58 -10.24 -6.42
N ASP A 74 -6.45 -9.37 -7.41
CA ASP A 74 -5.64 -9.54 -8.60
C ASP A 74 -4.82 -8.27 -8.94
N GLU A 75 -3.71 -8.46 -9.64
CA GLU A 75 -2.77 -7.39 -9.98
C GLU A 75 -3.35 -6.39 -10.97
N LYS A 76 -4.24 -6.82 -11.86
CA LYS A 76 -4.82 -5.95 -12.88
C LYS A 76 -5.69 -4.89 -12.21
N SER A 77 -6.64 -5.30 -11.36
CA SER A 77 -7.51 -4.42 -10.59
C SER A 77 -6.71 -3.44 -9.72
N PHE A 78 -5.65 -3.95 -9.07
CA PHE A 78 -4.73 -3.12 -8.29
C PHE A 78 -4.04 -2.06 -9.14
N ASN A 79 -3.39 -2.45 -10.24
CA ASN A 79 -2.65 -1.55 -11.12
C ASN A 79 -3.58 -0.51 -11.75
N ASP A 80 -4.74 -0.94 -12.24
CA ASP A 80 -5.76 -0.07 -12.83
C ASP A 80 -6.25 0.99 -11.85
N TYR A 81 -6.35 0.66 -10.56
CA TYR A 81 -6.75 1.60 -9.54
C TYR A 81 -5.60 2.51 -9.07
N TYR A 82 -4.42 1.94 -8.86
CA TYR A 82 -3.28 2.65 -8.28
C TYR A 82 -2.59 3.62 -9.26
N LYS A 83 -2.73 3.42 -10.59
CA LYS A 83 -2.02 4.20 -11.63
C LYS A 83 -2.12 5.73 -11.51
N ASN A 84 -3.18 6.26 -10.91
CA ASN A 84 -3.39 7.70 -10.78
C ASN A 84 -3.16 8.24 -9.37
N MET A 85 -2.68 7.40 -8.44
CA MET A 85 -2.45 7.82 -7.06
C MET A 85 -1.03 8.39 -6.88
N PRO A 86 -0.88 9.58 -6.25
CA PRO A 86 0.41 10.27 -6.12
C PRO A 86 1.25 9.79 -4.91
N TRP A 87 0.95 8.62 -4.35
CA TRP A 87 1.57 8.10 -3.12
C TRP A 87 2.18 6.70 -3.31
N LEU A 88 2.65 6.09 -2.21
CA LEU A 88 3.25 4.74 -2.20
C LEU A 88 2.16 3.68 -2.02
N ALA A 89 2.48 2.41 -2.29
CA ALA A 89 1.60 1.28 -2.01
C ALA A 89 2.36 0.12 -1.38
N SER A 90 1.67 -0.72 -0.61
CA SER A 90 2.17 -2.05 -0.25
C SER A 90 2.14 -2.95 -1.49
N ASP A 91 3.18 -3.75 -1.70
CA ASP A 91 3.19 -4.74 -2.77
C ASP A 91 2.07 -5.77 -2.57
N LEU A 92 1.26 -5.97 -3.61
CA LEU A 92 0.17 -6.95 -3.61
C LEU A 92 0.70 -8.39 -3.59
N LYS A 93 1.87 -8.65 -4.20
CA LYS A 93 2.45 -10.01 -4.29
C LYS A 93 2.76 -10.57 -2.91
N GLU A 94 3.31 -9.75 -2.02
CA GLU A 94 3.69 -10.23 -0.69
C GLU A 94 2.51 -10.39 0.24
N ARG A 95 1.46 -9.58 0.06
CA ARG A 95 0.17 -9.82 0.70
C ARG A 95 -0.41 -11.18 0.32
N ARG A 96 -0.31 -11.56 -0.96
CA ARG A 96 -0.79 -12.86 -1.46
C ARG A 96 0.06 -14.01 -0.91
N LYS A 97 1.39 -13.91 -0.91
CA LYS A 97 2.27 -14.92 -0.30
C LYS A 97 1.94 -15.14 1.18
N LYS A 98 1.81 -14.07 1.97
CA LYS A 98 1.46 -14.16 3.39
C LYS A 98 0.11 -14.85 3.62
N LYS A 99 -0.92 -14.49 2.84
CA LYS A 99 -2.23 -15.17 2.91
C LYS A 99 -2.15 -16.64 2.50
N PHE A 100 -1.38 -16.97 1.47
CA PHE A 100 -1.17 -18.34 1.03
C PHE A 100 -0.52 -19.19 2.12
N TYR A 101 0.61 -18.73 2.69
CA TYR A 101 1.28 -19.43 3.78
C TYR A 101 0.39 -19.57 5.02
N GLN A 102 -0.31 -18.51 5.42
CA GLN A 102 -1.22 -18.58 6.57
C GLN A 102 -2.34 -19.59 6.36
N ARG A 103 -2.94 -19.63 5.16
CA ARG A 103 -4.03 -20.57 4.87
C ARG A 103 -3.55 -22.01 4.86
N ASN A 104 -2.39 -22.28 4.25
CA ASN A 104 -1.82 -23.62 4.15
C ASN A 104 -1.21 -24.11 5.49
N LEU A 105 -0.59 -23.22 6.27
CA LEU A 105 -0.10 -23.56 7.62
C LEU A 105 -1.25 -23.88 8.57
N MET A 106 -2.38 -23.18 8.45
CA MET A 106 -3.57 -23.50 9.24
C MET A 106 -4.16 -24.85 8.81
N SER A 107 -4.28 -25.14 7.51
CA SER A 107 -4.79 -26.44 7.06
C SER A 107 -3.91 -27.62 7.45
N MET A 108 -2.58 -27.44 7.50
CA MET A 108 -1.65 -28.48 7.96
C MET A 108 -1.75 -28.76 9.47
N LYS A 109 -2.19 -27.79 10.28
CA LYS A 109 -2.34 -27.95 11.74
C LYS A 109 -3.62 -28.66 12.17
N PHE A 110 -4.58 -28.82 11.27
CA PHE A 110 -5.87 -29.51 11.54
C PHE A 110 -5.94 -30.93 10.94
N GLN A 111 -4.81 -31.45 10.43
CA GLN A 111 -4.73 -32.78 9.81
C GLN A 111 -3.97 -33.82 10.66
N ASN A 112 -3.61 -33.50 11.90
CA ASN A 112 -3.01 -34.43 12.87
C ASN A 112 -3.86 -34.52 14.13
#